data_AF-A0A7X9KP24-F1
#
_entry.id   AF-A0A7X9KP24-F1
#
_cell.length_a   1.000
_cell.length_b   1.000
_cell.length_c   1.000
_cell.angle_alpha   90.00
_cell.angle_beta   90.00
_cell.angle_gamma   90.00
#
_symmetry.space_group_name_H-M   'P 1'
#
loop_
_entity.id
_entity.type
_entity.pdbx_description
1 polymer ?
#
loop_
_entity_poly.entity_id
_entity_poly.type
_entity_poly.pdbx_seq_one_letter_code
_entity_poly.pdbx_strand_id
1 'polypeptide(L)' 'HFIRVHRSFIVNLSKIDEISTSHIVIGKTAIPVSKALKEELLNRLQTL' A
#
# COMPACT_ATOMS: atom_id res chain seq x y z
N HIS A 1 -9.53 3.17 -5.67
CA HIS A 1 -9.73 1.78 -5.20
C HIS A 1 -9.10 1.62 -3.83
N PHE A 2 -9.81 1.02 -2.85
CA PHE A 2 -9.25 0.81 -1.51
C PHE A 2 -8.66 -0.59 -1.40
N ILE A 3 -7.53 -0.71 -0.71
CA ILE A 3 -6.88 -1.98 -0.42
C ILE A 3 -6.37 -1.99 1.02
N ARG A 4 -6.45 -3.17 1.64
CA ARG A 4 -5.85 -3.38 2.95
C ARG A 4 -4.35 -3.56 2.77
N VAL A 5 -3.55 -2.79 3.54
CA VAL A 5 -2.07 -2.81 3.46
C VAL A 5 -1.40 -3.25 4.75
N HIS A 6 -2.19 -3.29 5.83
CA HIS A 6 -1.81 -3.86 7.11
C HIS A 6 -3.08 -4.39 7.80
N ARG A 7 -2.94 -5.27 8.80
CA ARG A 7 -4.10 -5.76 9.59
C ARG A 7 -4.96 -4.62 10.16
N SER A 8 -4.36 -3.47 10.46
CA SER A 8 -5.04 -2.30 11.03
C SER A 8 -5.28 -1.16 10.03
N PHE A 9 -4.82 -1.25 8.77
CA PHE A 9 -4.84 -0.11 7.84
C PHE A 9 -5.38 -0.49 6.45
N ILE A 10 -6.25 0.38 5.94
CA ILE A 10 -6.78 0.35 4.57
C ILE A 10 -6.41 1.69 3.92
N VAL A 11 -5.90 1.65 2.69
CA VAL A 11 -5.45 2.84 1.95
C VAL A 11 -6.09 2.90 0.57
N ASN A 12 -6.16 4.11 0.01
CA ASN A 12 -6.61 4.31 -1.37
C ASN A 12 -5.42 4.24 -2.32
N LEU A 13 -5.42 3.26 -3.23
CA LEU A 13 -4.40 3.05 -4.25
C LEU A 13 -4.12 4.30 -5.09
N SER A 14 -5.16 5.07 -5.41
CA SER A 14 -5.05 6.27 -6.26
C SER A 14 -4.45 7.49 -5.55
N LYS A 15 -4.21 7.39 -4.24
CA LYS A 15 -3.64 8.45 -3.40
C LYS A 15 -2.27 8.06 -2.83
N ILE A 16 -1.70 6.95 -3.29
CA ILE A 16 -0.35 6.55 -2.89
C ILE A 16 0.64 7.40 -3.65
N ASP A 17 1.53 8.08 -2.92
CA ASP A 17 2.60 8.86 -3.53
C ASP A 17 3.84 7.98 -3.73
N GLU A 18 4.24 7.20 -2.72
CA GLU A 18 5.37 6.28 -2.80
C GLU A 18 5.12 4.96 -2.04
N ILE A 19 5.69 3.87 -2.56
CA ILE A 19 5.65 2.54 -1.95
C ILE A 19 7.08 2.14 -1.59
N SER A 20 7.37 2.08 -0.30
CA SER A 20 8.63 1.55 0.24
C SER A 20 8.48 0.08 0.65
N THR A 21 9.61 -0.57 0.98
CA THR A 21 9.61 -1.99 1.34
C THR A 21 8.87 -2.29 2.64
N SER A 22 8.84 -1.35 3.59
CA SER A 22 8.24 -1.51 4.93
C SER A 22 7.03 -0.61 5.18
N HIS A 23 6.78 0.38 4.32
CA HIS A 23 5.73 1.37 4.52
C HIS A 23 5.32 2.02 3.19
N ILE A 24 4.16 2.66 3.19
CA ILE A 24 3.62 3.44 2.07
C ILE A 24 3.53 4.90 2.52
N VAL A 25 3.87 5.84 1.64
CA VAL A 25 3.77 7.28 1.89
C VAL A 25 2.53 7.82 1.20
N ILE A 26 1.70 8.52 1.97
CA ILE A 26 0.51 9.25 1.51
C ILE A 26 0.60 10.68 2.07
N GLY A 27 0.86 11.64 1.19
CA GLY A 27 1.21 13.01 1.51
C GLY A 27 2.43 13.08 2.43
N LYS A 28 2.20 13.43 3.69
CA LYS A 28 3.24 13.53 4.73
C LYS A 28 3.19 12.39 5.76
N THR A 29 2.35 11.37 5.52
CA THR A 29 2.13 10.28 6.47
C THR A 29 2.71 8.98 5.94
N ALA A 30 3.52 8.31 6.76
CA ALA A 30 4.01 6.98 6.48
C ALA A 30 3.12 5.92 7.17
N ILE A 31 2.56 5.00 6.39
CA ILE A 31 1.71 3.92 6.87
C ILE A 31 2.49 2.60 6.78
N PRO A 32 2.68 1.86 7.89
CA PRO A 32 3.42 0.61 7.87
C PRO A 32 2.70 -0.45 7.04
N VAL A 33 3.47 -1.22 6.28
CA VAL A 33 2.99 -2.26 5.37
C VAL A 33 3.56 -3.62 5.78
N SER A 34 2.73 -4.65 5.76
CA SER A 34 3.22 -6.03 5.93
C SER A 34 3.75 -6.56 4.60
N LYS A 35 4.87 -7.28 4.64
CA LYS A 35 5.52 -7.85 3.44
C LYS A 35 4.56 -8.71 2.60
N ALA A 36 3.69 -9.50 3.24
CA ALA A 36 2.68 -10.32 2.58
C ALA A 36 1.63 -9.50 1.80
N LEU A 37 1.21 -8.34 2.34
CA LEU A 37 0.22 -7.47 1.68
C LEU A 37 0.86 -6.59 0.60
N LYS A 38 2.17 -6.36 0.65
CA LYS A 38 2.92 -5.69 -0.44
C LYS A 38 2.89 -6.52 -1.72
N GLU A 39 3.12 -7.83 -1.61
CA GLU A 39 3.03 -8.76 -2.74
C GLU A 39 1.64 -8.71 -3.37
N GLU A 40 0.58 -8.69 -2.55
CA GLU A 40 -0.79 -8.54 -3.05
C GLU A 40 -1.00 -7.20 -3.76
N LEU A 41 -0.47 -6.10 -3.20
CA LEU A 41 -0.53 -4.77 -3.79
C LEU A 41 0.15 -4.72 -5.16
N LEU A 42 1.35 -5.29 -5.26
CA LEU A 42 2.15 -5.33 -6.50
C LEU A 42 1.48 -6.19 -7.57
N ASN A 43 0.96 -7.36 -7.20
CA ASN A 43 0.22 -8.22 -8.12
C ASN A 43 -1.02 -7.52 -8.71
N ARG A 44 -1.74 -6.73 -7.90
CA ARG A 44 -2.89 -5.95 -8.37
C ARG A 44 -2.49 -4.77 -9.27
N LEU A 45 -1.30 -4.19 -9.07
CA LEU A 45 -0.78 -3.12 -9.93
C LEU A 45 -0.26 -3.64 -11.27
N GLN A 46 0.33 -4.84 -11.32
CA GLN A 46 0.81 -5.45 -12.58
C GLN A 46 -0.31 -5.98 -13.48
N THR A 47 -1.53 -6.12 -12.98
CA THR A 47 -2.67 -6.66 -13.74
C THR A 47 -3.49 -5.57 -14.46
N LEU A 48 -3.07 -4.30 -14.39
CA LEU A 48 -3.68 -3.17 -15.11
C LEU A 48 -2.80 -2.76 -16.29
#